data_AF-A0A8C2ZWW6-F1
#
_entry.id   AF-A0A8C2ZWW6-F1
#
_cell.length_a   1.000
_cell.length_b   1.000
_cell.length_c   1.000
_cell.angle_alpha   90.00
_cell.angle_beta   90.00
_cell.angle_gamma   90.00
#
_symmetry.space_group_name_H-M   'P 1'
#
loop_
_entity.id
_entity.type
_entity.pdbx_description
1 polymer ?
#
loop_
_entity_poly.entity_id
_entity_poly.type
_entity_poly.pdbx_seq_one_letter_code
_entity_poly.pdbx_strand_id
1 'polypeptide(L)'
;MISCPYNLCHYIMTKCDIHKLDEAPATQVVMTRDEGLQYYRIMQTIRRMELKADQLYKQKIIRGFCHLYDGQEACAVGIEAGINLTDHLITAYRAHGYTYTRGGTVKEIMSELTGRRGGIAKGKGGSMHMYTKNFYGGNGIVGAQVPLGAGVALACKYQGKNELSVSLYGDGAANQGQIFETYNMAALWKLPAIFICENNRYGMGTPVERSAASTDYYKRGDYIPGLRVDGMDVLCVREATKFAADHCRAGKGPILMELQTYRYHGHSMSDPGVSYRTREEIQEVRGKSDPISLLKDRILSNNMASVEELKEIDVSVRKEIEDAAQFATTDPEPPLEELCNHIFKNDPPMEVRSTNPWIKLKSVS
;
A
#
# COMPACT_ATOMS: atom_id res chain seq x y z
N MET A 1 35.43 22.99 8.01
CA MET A 1 34.49 21.92 7.63
C MET A 1 33.93 21.34 8.91
N ILE A 2 32.72 21.75 9.28
CA ILE A 2 32.06 21.30 10.50
C ILE A 2 31.62 19.85 10.25
N SER A 3 32.19 18.92 11.01
CA SER A 3 31.81 17.50 10.99
C SER A 3 30.35 17.38 11.43
N CYS A 4 29.45 17.14 10.48
CA CYS A 4 28.10 16.68 10.78
C CYS A 4 28.24 15.35 11.55
N PRO A 5 27.65 15.18 12.73
CA PRO A 5 27.69 13.90 13.42
C PRO A 5 27.09 12.84 12.47
N TYR A 6 27.79 11.72 12.29
CA TYR A 6 27.56 10.64 11.32
C TYR A 6 26.14 9.99 11.29
N ASN A 7 25.14 10.57 11.98
CA ASN A 7 23.85 9.95 12.25
C ASN A 7 22.61 10.75 11.77
N LEU A 8 22.74 12.03 11.36
CA LEU A 8 21.60 12.86 10.94
C LEU A 8 21.91 13.63 9.65
N CYS A 9 21.00 13.60 8.69
CA CYS A 9 21.13 14.35 7.45
C CYS A 9 19.88 15.17 7.15
N HIS A 10 20.09 16.40 6.70
CA HIS A 10 19.04 17.35 6.34
C HIS A 10 18.76 17.27 4.85
N TYR A 11 17.49 17.07 4.49
CA TYR A 11 17.04 17.02 3.11
C TYR A 11 16.06 18.15 2.82
N ILE A 12 16.13 18.70 1.61
CA ILE A 12 15.14 19.63 1.08
C ILE A 12 14.24 18.83 0.14
N MET A 13 12.98 18.72 0.52
CA MET A 13 11.95 18.02 -0.24
C MET A 13 11.22 18.97 -1.20
N THR A 14 10.57 18.37 -2.20
CA THR A 14 9.61 19.07 -3.04
C THR A 14 8.47 19.61 -2.19
N LYS A 15 8.15 20.89 -2.35
CA LYS A 15 7.01 21.51 -1.66
C LYS A 15 5.71 20.90 -2.20
N CYS A 16 4.81 20.53 -1.30
CA CYS A 16 3.48 20.05 -1.67
C CYS A 16 2.62 21.20 -2.22
N ASP A 17 1.86 20.94 -3.27
CA ASP A 17 0.72 21.80 -3.60
C ASP A 17 -0.38 21.57 -2.56
N ILE A 18 -1.07 22.64 -2.16
CA ILE A 18 -2.08 22.58 -1.10
C ILE A 18 -3.43 23.14 -1.56
N HIS A 19 -4.50 22.63 -0.96
CA HIS A 19 -5.89 23.04 -1.18
C HIS A 19 -6.56 23.25 0.17
N LYS A 20 -7.07 24.47 0.42
CA LYS A 20 -7.74 24.87 1.68
C LYS A 20 -6.91 24.56 2.95
N LEU A 21 -5.59 24.71 2.86
CA LEU A 21 -4.65 24.67 3.98
C LEU A 21 -3.89 25.99 4.04
N ASP A 22 -3.60 26.46 5.25
CA ASP A 22 -2.81 27.67 5.46
C ASP A 22 -1.30 27.38 5.29
N GLU A 23 -0.88 26.17 5.64
CA GLU A 23 0.51 25.72 5.61
C GLU A 23 0.63 24.34 4.96
N ALA A 24 1.78 24.11 4.32
CA ALA A 24 2.17 22.82 3.75
C ALA A 24 3.11 22.08 4.72
N PRO A 25 3.32 20.77 4.55
CA PRO A 25 4.35 20.03 5.28
C PRO A 25 5.73 20.71 5.18
N ALA A 26 6.53 20.58 6.23
CA ALA A 26 7.88 21.13 6.25
C ALA A 26 8.72 20.55 5.10
N THR A 27 9.48 21.39 4.40
CA THR A 27 10.35 20.95 3.31
C THR A 27 11.74 20.54 3.79
N GLN A 28 12.15 20.98 4.99
CA GLN A 28 13.41 20.58 5.62
C GLN A 28 13.18 19.44 6.58
N VAL A 29 13.82 18.31 6.32
CA VAL A 29 13.53 17.08 7.04
C VAL A 29 14.80 16.38 7.44
N VAL A 30 14.73 15.67 8.55
CA VAL A 30 15.84 14.89 9.08
C VAL A 30 15.54 13.42 8.88
N MET A 31 16.52 12.69 8.37
CA MET A 31 16.51 11.23 8.35
C MET A 31 17.74 10.76 9.11
N THR A 32 17.53 9.80 10.01
CA THR A 32 18.63 9.10 10.70
C THR A 32 19.19 7.99 9.82
N ARG A 33 20.44 7.56 10.09
CA ARG A 33 21.04 6.42 9.38
C ARG A 33 20.16 5.16 9.50
N ASP A 34 19.68 4.87 10.70
CA ASP A 34 18.89 3.67 10.98
C ASP A 34 17.56 3.68 10.24
N GLU A 35 16.85 4.82 10.22
CA GLU A 35 15.65 5.00 9.40
C GLU A 35 15.94 4.78 7.91
N GLY A 36 17.02 5.37 7.39
CA GLY A 36 17.41 5.23 5.99
C GLY A 36 17.67 3.77 5.59
N LEU A 37 18.43 3.03 6.40
CA LEU A 37 18.71 1.62 6.17
C LEU A 37 17.44 0.75 6.29
N GLN A 38 16.56 1.06 7.24
CA GLN A 38 15.27 0.39 7.41
C GLN A 38 14.37 0.61 6.20
N TYR A 39 14.18 1.85 5.76
CA TYR A 39 13.35 2.17 4.60
C TYR A 39 13.91 1.52 3.32
N TYR A 40 15.23 1.57 3.13
CA TYR A 40 15.88 0.91 2.00
C TYR A 40 15.61 -0.61 1.99
N ARG A 41 15.79 -1.28 3.14
CA ARG A 41 15.50 -2.71 3.28
C ARG A 41 14.03 -3.02 2.96
N ILE A 42 13.08 -2.29 3.54
CA ILE A 42 11.64 -2.56 3.36
C ILE A 42 11.23 -2.35 1.90
N MET A 43 11.61 -1.23 1.27
CA MET A 43 11.30 -1.00 -0.14
C MET A 43 11.93 -2.07 -1.04
N GLN A 44 13.16 -2.48 -0.75
CA GLN A 44 13.82 -3.55 -1.49
C GLN A 44 13.11 -4.90 -1.29
N THR A 45 12.63 -5.22 -0.09
CA THR A 45 11.83 -6.43 0.16
C THR A 45 10.55 -6.41 -0.67
N ILE A 46 9.81 -5.29 -0.69
CA ILE A 46 8.61 -5.14 -1.53
C ILE A 46 8.98 -5.37 -3.00
N ARG A 47 9.97 -4.66 -3.54
CA ARG A 47 10.42 -4.80 -4.93
C ARG A 47 10.73 -6.24 -5.29
N ARG A 48 11.51 -6.94 -4.46
CA ARG A 48 11.94 -8.32 -4.73
C ARG A 48 10.79 -9.31 -4.57
N MET A 49 9.88 -9.09 -3.63
CA MET A 49 8.65 -9.86 -3.47
C MET A 49 7.78 -9.76 -4.73
N GLU A 50 7.54 -8.55 -5.25
CA GLU A 50 6.72 -8.36 -6.45
C GLU A 50 7.35 -9.00 -7.70
N LEU A 51 8.67 -8.86 -7.89
CA LEU A 51 9.39 -9.52 -8.99
C LEU A 51 9.35 -11.05 -8.90
N LYS A 52 9.34 -11.60 -7.69
CA LYS A 52 9.16 -13.04 -7.48
C LYS A 52 7.72 -13.47 -7.78
N ALA A 53 6.73 -12.67 -7.41
CA ALA A 53 5.33 -12.93 -7.77
C ALA A 53 5.11 -12.93 -9.29
N ASP A 54 5.73 -12.01 -10.04
CA ASP A 54 5.76 -12.03 -11.52
C ASP A 54 6.28 -13.39 -12.04
N GLN A 55 7.43 -13.83 -11.53
CA GLN A 55 8.05 -15.10 -11.93
C GLN A 55 7.12 -16.29 -11.66
N LEU A 56 6.57 -16.40 -10.44
CA LEU A 56 5.71 -17.51 -10.03
C LEU A 56 4.38 -17.52 -10.81
N TYR A 57 3.85 -16.34 -11.17
CA TYR A 57 2.67 -16.23 -12.01
C TYR A 57 2.93 -16.72 -13.45
N LYS A 58 4.08 -16.34 -14.04
CA LYS A 58 4.50 -16.84 -15.36
C LYS A 58 4.69 -18.37 -15.37
N GLN A 59 5.13 -18.94 -14.26
CA GLN A 59 5.24 -20.39 -14.02
C GLN A 59 3.89 -21.08 -13.73
N LYS A 60 2.76 -20.34 -13.73
CA LYS A 60 1.41 -20.83 -13.42
C LYS A 60 1.22 -21.34 -11.98
N ILE A 61 2.14 -20.99 -11.09
CA ILE A 61 2.04 -21.32 -9.66
C ILE A 61 1.06 -20.34 -8.99
N ILE A 62 1.13 -19.06 -9.36
CA ILE A 62 0.09 -18.06 -9.02
C ILE A 62 -0.92 -18.02 -10.17
N ARG A 63 -2.20 -17.87 -9.82
CA ARG A 63 -3.35 -17.86 -10.76
C ARG A 63 -4.25 -16.65 -10.52
N GLY A 64 -5.25 -16.46 -11.37
CA GLY A 64 -6.28 -15.43 -11.17
C GLY A 64 -5.72 -14.01 -11.25
N PHE A 65 -6.07 -13.15 -10.30
CA PHE A 65 -5.54 -11.80 -10.24
C PHE A 65 -4.20 -11.75 -9.50
N CYS A 66 -3.29 -10.90 -9.99
CA CYS A 66 -2.05 -10.55 -9.31
C CYS A 66 -1.65 -9.13 -9.74
N HIS A 67 -1.68 -8.19 -8.80
CA HIS A 67 -1.45 -6.76 -9.05
C HIS A 67 -0.18 -6.31 -8.33
N LEU A 68 0.90 -6.14 -9.08
CA LEU A 68 2.23 -5.89 -8.52
C LEU A 68 2.44 -4.42 -8.13
N TYR A 69 2.99 -4.16 -6.95
CA TYR A 69 3.16 -2.81 -6.40
C TYR A 69 4.50 -2.14 -6.75
N ASP A 70 5.33 -2.75 -7.61
CA ASP A 70 6.67 -2.26 -7.90
C ASP A 70 6.70 -0.92 -8.66
N GLY A 71 7.50 0.01 -8.14
CA GLY A 71 7.54 1.42 -8.54
C GLY A 71 6.82 2.35 -7.56
N GLN A 72 5.97 1.82 -6.69
CA GLN A 72 5.21 2.59 -5.71
C GLN A 72 5.71 2.38 -4.27
N GLU A 73 6.89 1.78 -4.06
CA GLU A 73 7.35 1.37 -2.73
C GLU A 73 7.47 2.53 -1.73
N ALA A 74 7.82 3.73 -2.22
CA ALA A 74 7.86 4.94 -1.41
C ALA A 74 6.50 5.28 -0.79
N CYS A 75 5.38 4.95 -1.45
CA CYS A 75 4.03 5.18 -0.93
C CYS A 75 3.78 4.30 0.30
N ALA A 76 3.94 2.98 0.18
CA ALA A 76 3.72 2.07 1.31
C ALA A 76 4.67 2.34 2.49
N VAL A 77 5.97 2.48 2.22
CA VAL A 77 6.97 2.71 3.28
C VAL A 77 6.87 4.10 3.89
N GLY A 78 6.60 5.13 3.08
CA GLY A 78 6.46 6.50 3.56
C GLY A 78 5.21 6.67 4.43
N ILE A 79 4.07 6.08 4.03
CA ILE A 79 2.85 6.10 4.85
C ILE A 79 3.10 5.40 6.18
N GLU A 80 3.69 4.20 6.15
CA GLU A 80 4.03 3.43 7.36
C GLU A 80 4.91 4.24 8.32
N ALA A 81 5.92 4.93 7.77
CA ALA A 81 6.83 5.78 8.54
C ALA A 81 6.19 7.06 9.11
N GLY A 82 4.98 7.41 8.67
CA GLY A 82 4.25 8.60 9.12
C GLY A 82 3.08 8.33 10.06
N ILE A 83 2.76 7.06 10.35
CA ILE A 83 1.67 6.65 11.24
C ILE A 83 2.16 5.64 12.30
N ASN A 84 1.32 5.36 13.29
CA ASN A 84 1.60 4.35 14.30
C ASN A 84 1.05 2.98 13.86
N LEU A 85 1.55 1.89 14.47
CA LEU A 85 0.97 0.55 14.29
C LEU A 85 -0.45 0.43 14.90
N THR A 86 -0.79 1.31 15.84
CA THR A 86 -2.15 1.43 16.38
C THR A 86 -3.12 2.12 15.42
N ASP A 87 -2.61 2.87 14.44
CA ASP A 87 -3.44 3.46 13.40
C ASP A 87 -3.87 2.41 12.37
N HIS A 88 -4.92 2.75 11.63
CA HIS A 88 -5.63 1.81 10.77
C HIS A 88 -5.39 2.12 9.31
N LEU A 89 -5.27 1.09 8.47
CA LEU A 89 -5.03 1.25 7.03
C LEU A 89 -5.93 0.33 6.22
N ILE A 90 -6.51 0.84 5.13
CA ILE A 90 -7.28 0.04 4.17
C ILE A 90 -6.98 0.48 2.74
N THR A 91 -6.85 -0.47 1.81
CA THR A 91 -6.55 -0.19 0.40
C THR A 91 -7.33 -1.10 -0.56
N ALA A 92 -7.16 -0.89 -1.86
CA ALA A 92 -7.69 -1.73 -2.92
C ALA A 92 -6.86 -3.02 -3.09
N TYR A 93 -6.99 -3.72 -4.22
CA TYR A 93 -6.38 -5.02 -4.46
C TYR A 93 -4.85 -5.01 -4.70
N ARG A 94 -4.21 -3.84 -4.89
CA ARG A 94 -2.74 -3.75 -5.10
C ARG A 94 -2.02 -3.64 -3.75
N ALA A 95 -2.16 -4.68 -2.94
CA ALA A 95 -1.97 -4.58 -1.50
C ALA A 95 -0.70 -5.25 -0.94
N HIS A 96 0.10 -5.97 -1.73
CA HIS A 96 1.16 -6.81 -1.15
C HIS A 96 2.18 -6.00 -0.32
N GLY A 97 2.57 -4.80 -0.80
CA GLY A 97 3.45 -3.89 -0.06
C GLY A 97 2.84 -3.39 1.26
N TYR A 98 1.53 -3.12 1.29
CA TYR A 98 0.81 -2.74 2.51
C TYR A 98 0.66 -3.92 3.47
N THR A 99 0.37 -5.12 2.97
CA THR A 99 0.34 -6.34 3.79
C THR A 99 1.67 -6.54 4.50
N TYR A 100 2.80 -6.35 3.79
CA TYR A 100 4.13 -6.49 4.37
C TYR A 100 4.42 -5.42 5.44
N THR A 101 4.21 -4.14 5.11
CA THR A 101 4.46 -3.02 6.04
C THR A 101 3.57 -3.07 7.29
N ARG A 102 2.36 -3.63 7.17
CA ARG A 102 1.42 -3.84 8.29
C ARG A 102 1.59 -5.20 8.98
N GLY A 103 2.75 -5.84 8.86
CA GLY A 103 3.16 -6.96 9.71
C GLY A 103 2.94 -8.36 9.12
N GLY A 104 2.49 -8.49 7.88
CA GLY A 104 2.53 -9.77 7.16
C GLY A 104 3.97 -10.12 6.78
N THR A 105 4.33 -11.39 6.84
CA THR A 105 5.64 -11.85 6.38
C THR A 105 5.65 -12.15 4.87
N VAL A 106 6.81 -12.04 4.23
CA VAL A 106 6.97 -12.47 2.81
C VAL A 106 6.50 -13.91 2.62
N LYS A 107 6.79 -14.79 3.59
CA LYS A 107 6.39 -16.20 3.56
C LYS A 107 4.87 -16.36 3.50
N GLU A 108 4.13 -15.67 4.37
CA GLU A 108 2.66 -15.74 4.41
C GLU A 108 2.03 -15.11 3.16
N ILE A 109 2.56 -13.98 2.68
CA ILE A 109 2.09 -13.31 1.46
C ILE A 109 2.31 -14.22 0.24
N MET A 110 3.52 -14.75 0.08
CA MET A 110 3.84 -15.65 -1.03
C MET A 110 3.00 -16.93 -0.99
N SER A 111 2.81 -17.52 0.19
CA SER A 111 1.99 -18.72 0.35
C SER A 111 0.52 -18.45 0.04
N GLU A 112 0.01 -17.25 0.34
CA GLU A 112 -1.36 -16.86 -0.04
C GLU A 112 -1.49 -16.68 -1.55
N LEU A 113 -0.50 -16.07 -2.21
CA LEU A 113 -0.47 -15.92 -3.66
C LEU A 113 -0.45 -17.27 -4.38
N THR A 114 0.28 -18.25 -3.85
CA THR A 114 0.34 -19.62 -4.40
C THR A 114 -0.81 -20.52 -3.93
N GLY A 115 -1.76 -20.00 -3.15
CA GLY A 115 -2.97 -20.69 -2.71
C GLY A 115 -2.73 -21.81 -1.71
N ARG A 116 -1.73 -21.69 -0.83
CA ARG A 116 -1.33 -22.72 0.14
C ARG A 116 -1.87 -22.47 1.53
N ARG A 117 -1.91 -23.51 2.36
CA ARG A 117 -2.46 -23.45 3.73
C ARG A 117 -1.71 -22.49 4.65
N GLY A 118 -0.41 -22.29 4.42
CA GLY A 118 0.45 -21.35 5.14
C GLY A 118 0.29 -19.90 4.69
N GLY A 119 -0.62 -19.63 3.76
CA GLY A 119 -1.03 -18.28 3.38
C GLY A 119 -1.68 -17.53 4.53
N ILE A 120 -1.58 -16.20 4.51
CA ILE A 120 -2.15 -15.33 5.56
C ILE A 120 -3.67 -15.48 5.73
N ALA A 121 -4.37 -15.90 4.67
CA ALA A 121 -5.79 -16.24 4.67
C ALA A 121 -6.01 -17.73 4.35
N LYS A 122 -4.99 -18.57 4.59
CA LYS A 122 -4.99 -20.02 4.36
C LYS A 122 -5.34 -20.39 2.91
N GLY A 123 -4.93 -19.59 1.94
CA GLY A 123 -5.20 -19.81 0.52
C GLY A 123 -6.64 -19.54 0.09
N LYS A 124 -7.48 -18.96 0.97
CA LYS A 124 -8.88 -18.61 0.66
C LYS A 124 -9.03 -17.27 -0.04
N GLY A 125 -8.08 -16.35 0.12
CA GLY A 125 -8.18 -14.97 -0.34
C GLY A 125 -7.46 -14.71 -1.67
N GLY A 126 -6.25 -15.27 -1.82
CA GLY A 126 -5.36 -14.97 -2.93
C GLY A 126 -4.82 -13.52 -2.90
N SER A 127 -4.36 -13.02 -4.04
CA SER A 127 -3.67 -11.72 -4.16
C SER A 127 -4.45 -10.53 -3.58
N MET A 128 -5.77 -10.51 -3.79
CA MET A 128 -6.56 -9.32 -3.51
C MET A 128 -7.03 -9.21 -2.07
N HIS A 129 -6.98 -10.28 -1.27
CA HIS A 129 -7.68 -10.37 0.01
C HIS A 129 -6.75 -10.87 1.13
N MET A 130 -5.84 -9.99 1.57
CA MET A 130 -4.90 -10.25 2.66
C MET A 130 -5.14 -9.25 3.79
N TYR A 131 -5.23 -9.72 5.04
CA TYR A 131 -5.56 -8.90 6.21
C TYR A 131 -4.52 -9.11 7.30
N THR A 132 -4.16 -8.06 8.03
CA THR A 132 -3.30 -8.14 9.23
C THR A 132 -3.90 -7.29 10.35
N LYS A 133 -3.23 -7.20 11.49
CA LYS A 133 -3.67 -6.34 12.60
C LYS A 133 -3.73 -4.88 12.12
N ASN A 134 -4.91 -4.26 12.25
CA ASN A 134 -5.19 -2.88 11.84
C ASN A 134 -4.96 -2.59 10.34
N PHE A 135 -4.85 -3.64 9.52
CA PHE A 135 -4.88 -3.55 8.06
C PHE A 135 -6.11 -4.28 7.55
N TYR A 136 -7.07 -3.51 7.04
CA TYR A 136 -8.42 -3.98 6.71
C TYR A 136 -8.54 -4.49 5.29
N GLY A 137 -7.43 -4.99 4.74
CA GLY A 137 -7.46 -5.75 3.51
C GLY A 137 -6.96 -5.02 2.29
N GLY A 138 -6.62 -5.84 1.30
CA GLY A 138 -6.91 -5.51 -0.07
C GLY A 138 -8.39 -5.74 -0.39
N ASN A 139 -8.96 -4.84 -1.18
CA ASN A 139 -10.37 -4.85 -1.54
C ASN A 139 -10.53 -4.89 -3.07
N GLY A 140 -11.26 -5.89 -3.57
CA GLY A 140 -11.42 -6.15 -5.01
C GLY A 140 -12.43 -5.22 -5.71
N ILE A 141 -13.35 -4.62 -4.96
CA ILE A 141 -14.40 -3.76 -5.52
C ILE A 141 -13.92 -2.30 -5.49
N VAL A 142 -13.71 -1.72 -6.66
CA VAL A 142 -13.13 -0.38 -6.83
C VAL A 142 -13.96 0.68 -6.09
N GLY A 143 -13.35 1.35 -5.11
CA GLY A 143 -13.95 2.43 -4.33
C GLY A 143 -14.68 1.98 -3.05
N ALA A 144 -14.99 0.68 -2.92
CA ALA A 144 -15.75 0.16 -1.78
C ALA A 144 -14.98 0.27 -0.45
N GLN A 145 -13.65 0.29 -0.50
CA GLN A 145 -12.81 0.42 0.68
C GLN A 145 -12.85 1.82 1.31
N VAL A 146 -13.26 2.85 0.56
CA VAL A 146 -13.24 4.23 1.06
C VAL A 146 -14.33 4.47 2.12
N PRO A 147 -15.61 4.10 1.89
CA PRO A 147 -16.61 4.12 2.97
C PRO A 147 -16.21 3.26 4.17
N LEU A 148 -15.61 2.09 3.94
CA LEU A 148 -15.17 1.19 5.01
C LEU A 148 -14.10 1.85 5.90
N GLY A 149 -13.10 2.48 5.30
CA GLY A 149 -12.07 3.21 6.04
C GLY A 149 -12.61 4.41 6.80
N ALA A 150 -13.59 5.14 6.25
CA ALA A 150 -14.31 6.17 7.02
C ALA A 150 -15.11 5.58 8.19
N GLY A 151 -15.68 4.38 8.04
CA GLY A 151 -16.29 3.63 9.15
C GLY A 151 -15.29 3.26 10.24
N VAL A 152 -14.06 2.89 9.87
CA VAL A 152 -12.97 2.67 10.82
C VAL A 152 -12.58 3.99 11.51
N ALA A 153 -12.46 5.10 10.77
CA ALA A 153 -12.20 6.42 11.36
C ALA A 153 -13.30 6.84 12.35
N LEU A 154 -14.56 6.55 12.04
CA LEU A 154 -15.69 6.74 12.95
C LEU A 154 -15.48 5.93 14.24
N ALA A 155 -15.07 4.67 14.13
CA ALA A 155 -14.76 3.84 15.30
C ALA A 155 -13.58 4.40 16.12
N CYS A 156 -12.52 4.91 15.47
CA CYS A 156 -11.40 5.57 16.16
C CYS A 156 -11.88 6.77 16.98
N LYS A 157 -12.70 7.64 16.36
CA LYS A 157 -13.30 8.79 17.03
C LYS A 157 -14.20 8.36 18.20
N TYR A 158 -15.02 7.34 17.98
CA TYR A 158 -15.94 6.81 19.00
C TYR A 158 -15.21 6.25 20.22
N GLN A 159 -14.08 5.59 20.00
CA GLN A 159 -13.26 5.01 21.07
C GLN A 159 -12.36 6.02 21.79
N GLY A 160 -12.10 7.19 21.20
CA GLY A 160 -11.33 8.27 21.83
C GLY A 160 -9.85 7.95 22.08
N LYS A 161 -9.25 7.02 21.31
CA LYS A 161 -7.87 6.54 21.51
C LYS A 161 -6.80 7.35 20.79
N ASN A 162 -7.17 8.47 20.17
CA ASN A 162 -6.29 9.29 19.33
C ASN A 162 -5.65 8.49 18.16
N GLU A 163 -6.35 7.46 17.68
CA GLU A 163 -6.02 6.70 16.48
C GLU A 163 -6.70 7.33 15.25
N LEU A 164 -6.18 7.06 14.06
CA LEU A 164 -6.77 7.49 12.79
C LEU A 164 -6.93 6.34 11.79
N SER A 165 -7.65 6.59 10.69
CA SER A 165 -7.71 5.66 9.55
C SER A 165 -7.17 6.27 8.27
N VAL A 166 -6.28 5.54 7.61
CA VAL A 166 -5.77 5.83 6.27
C VAL A 166 -6.57 5.00 5.25
N SER A 167 -7.27 5.68 4.34
CA SER A 167 -8.13 5.06 3.33
C SER A 167 -7.59 5.35 1.94
N LEU A 168 -6.99 4.34 1.31
CA LEU A 168 -6.35 4.47 0.00
C LEU A 168 -7.26 4.06 -1.15
N TYR A 169 -7.13 4.77 -2.27
CA TYR A 169 -7.79 4.47 -3.54
C TYR A 169 -6.94 4.96 -4.71
N GLY A 170 -7.08 4.36 -5.89
CA GLY A 170 -6.33 4.78 -7.09
C GLY A 170 -7.01 5.92 -7.86
N ASP A 171 -6.29 6.52 -8.82
CA ASP A 171 -6.80 7.57 -9.70
C ASP A 171 -8.11 7.19 -10.43
N GLY A 172 -8.20 5.97 -10.98
CA GLY A 172 -9.44 5.47 -11.57
C GLY A 172 -10.58 5.26 -10.58
N ALA A 173 -10.27 4.96 -9.32
CA ALA A 173 -11.27 4.82 -8.26
C ALA A 173 -11.83 6.18 -7.81
N ALA A 174 -11.08 7.27 -7.97
CA ALA A 174 -11.43 8.62 -7.53
C ALA A 174 -12.69 9.21 -8.19
N ASN A 175 -13.29 8.51 -9.16
CA ASN A 175 -14.56 8.87 -9.79
C ASN A 175 -15.76 8.04 -9.29
N GLN A 176 -15.57 7.18 -8.30
CA GLN A 176 -16.65 6.40 -7.67
C GLN A 176 -17.54 7.30 -6.81
N GLY A 177 -18.86 7.26 -7.04
CA GLY A 177 -19.84 8.10 -6.32
C GLY A 177 -19.76 7.96 -4.79
N GLN A 178 -19.62 6.73 -4.30
CA GLN A 178 -19.52 6.43 -2.85
C GLN A 178 -18.33 7.14 -2.17
N ILE A 179 -17.28 7.52 -2.90
CA ILE A 179 -16.17 8.30 -2.33
C ILE A 179 -16.64 9.71 -1.96
N PHE A 180 -17.45 10.36 -2.82
CA PHE A 180 -17.98 11.69 -2.57
C PHE A 180 -19.06 11.69 -1.47
N GLU A 181 -19.89 10.64 -1.40
CA GLU A 181 -20.79 10.42 -0.26
C GLU A 181 -20.00 10.31 1.05
N THR A 182 -18.89 9.57 1.01
CA THR A 182 -18.00 9.38 2.15
C THR A 182 -17.32 10.67 2.58
N TYR A 183 -16.83 11.49 1.64
CA TYR A 183 -16.26 12.81 1.94
C TYR A 183 -17.25 13.69 2.70
N ASN A 184 -18.50 13.74 2.26
CA ASN A 184 -19.51 14.55 2.90
C ASN A 184 -19.73 14.14 4.37
N MET A 185 -19.93 12.84 4.62
CA MET A 185 -20.11 12.33 5.98
C MET A 185 -18.86 12.49 6.85
N ALA A 186 -17.67 12.22 6.29
CA ALA A 186 -16.42 12.35 7.03
C ALA A 186 -16.15 13.79 7.46
N ALA A 187 -16.42 14.76 6.58
CA ALA A 187 -16.30 16.18 6.88
C ALA A 187 -17.36 16.61 7.90
N LEU A 188 -18.62 16.26 7.69
CA LEU A 188 -19.75 16.57 8.58
C LEU A 188 -19.48 16.10 10.01
N TRP A 189 -18.95 14.88 10.16
CA TRP A 189 -18.67 14.29 11.46
C TRP A 189 -17.25 14.53 11.95
N LYS A 190 -16.43 15.31 11.25
CA LYS A 190 -15.01 15.55 11.58
C LYS A 190 -14.28 14.25 11.94
N LEU A 191 -14.32 13.27 11.04
CA LEU A 191 -13.67 11.97 11.27
C LEU A 191 -12.14 12.08 11.13
N PRO A 192 -11.35 11.36 11.93
CA PRO A 192 -9.90 11.29 11.79
C PRO A 192 -9.51 10.37 10.62
N ALA A 193 -9.84 10.80 9.40
CA ALA A 193 -9.64 10.03 8.17
C ALA A 193 -8.68 10.74 7.22
N ILE A 194 -7.62 10.03 6.80
CA ILE A 194 -6.73 10.46 5.73
C ILE A 194 -7.15 9.72 4.45
N PHE A 195 -7.66 10.46 3.46
CA PHE A 195 -8.05 9.91 2.17
C PHE A 195 -6.89 10.05 1.19
N ILE A 196 -6.33 8.92 0.75
CA ILE A 196 -5.15 8.92 -0.11
C ILE A 196 -5.50 8.45 -1.53
N CYS A 197 -5.29 9.33 -2.51
CA CYS A 197 -5.31 8.95 -3.92
C CYS A 197 -3.90 8.55 -4.37
N GLU A 198 -3.66 7.26 -4.61
CA GLU A 198 -2.46 6.78 -5.29
C GLU A 198 -2.61 6.98 -6.80
N ASN A 199 -2.14 8.13 -7.29
CA ASN A 199 -2.21 8.48 -8.69
C ASN A 199 -1.00 7.89 -9.43
N ASN A 200 -1.19 6.74 -10.07
CA ASN A 200 -0.18 6.11 -10.93
C ASN A 200 -0.40 6.39 -12.42
N ARG A 201 -1.19 7.42 -12.71
CA ARG A 201 -1.56 7.93 -14.04
C ARG A 201 -2.56 7.08 -14.84
N TYR A 202 -2.89 5.86 -14.40
CA TYR A 202 -3.68 4.93 -15.22
C TYR A 202 -4.65 4.05 -14.42
N GLY A 203 -5.94 4.31 -14.58
CA GLY A 203 -7.03 3.43 -14.15
C GLY A 203 -7.18 2.24 -15.10
N MET A 204 -6.59 1.10 -14.73
CA MET A 204 -6.41 -0.06 -15.62
C MET A 204 -5.63 0.32 -16.89
N GLY A 205 -6.31 0.63 -17.99
CA GLY A 205 -5.70 1.11 -19.24
C GLY A 205 -6.15 2.50 -19.66
N THR A 206 -6.91 3.21 -18.82
CA THR A 206 -7.40 4.56 -19.13
C THR A 206 -6.54 5.59 -18.41
N PRO A 207 -5.84 6.48 -19.12
CA PRO A 207 -5.07 7.55 -18.49
C PRO A 207 -5.97 8.55 -17.77
N VAL A 208 -5.41 9.28 -16.82
CA VAL A 208 -6.15 10.24 -15.96
C VAL A 208 -6.90 11.30 -16.76
N GLU A 209 -6.29 11.82 -17.83
CA GLU A 209 -6.88 12.85 -18.70
C GLU A 209 -8.11 12.36 -19.46
N ARG A 210 -8.26 11.03 -19.60
CA ARG A 210 -9.40 10.40 -20.26
C ARG A 210 -10.47 9.89 -19.30
N SER A 211 -10.20 9.89 -18.00
CA SER A 211 -11.09 9.32 -16.99
C SER A 211 -11.62 10.37 -16.00
N ALA A 212 -10.90 11.48 -15.78
CA ALA A 212 -11.31 12.55 -14.90
C ALA A 212 -11.30 13.90 -15.63
N ALA A 213 -12.40 14.65 -15.54
CA ALA A 213 -12.48 16.00 -16.12
C ALA A 213 -11.52 16.99 -15.42
N SER A 214 -11.18 16.73 -14.15
CA SER A 214 -10.11 17.40 -13.41
C SER A 214 -9.18 16.34 -12.82
N THR A 215 -7.91 16.44 -13.16
CA THR A 215 -6.83 15.53 -12.71
C THR A 215 -6.11 16.03 -11.45
N ASP A 216 -6.58 17.13 -10.84
CA ASP A 216 -6.15 17.57 -9.51
C ASP A 216 -6.87 16.74 -8.42
N TYR A 217 -6.41 15.51 -8.18
CA TYR A 217 -7.10 14.57 -7.27
C TYR A 217 -7.16 15.06 -5.82
N TYR A 218 -6.10 15.74 -5.35
CA TYR A 218 -6.07 16.35 -4.01
C TYR A 218 -7.16 17.41 -3.75
N LYS A 219 -7.78 17.97 -4.82
CA LYS A 219 -8.88 18.96 -4.71
C LYS A 219 -10.27 18.34 -4.80
N ARG A 220 -10.40 17.04 -5.13
CA ARG A 220 -11.71 16.40 -5.39
C ARG A 220 -12.60 16.31 -4.16
N GLY A 221 -12.01 16.44 -2.97
CA GLY A 221 -12.75 16.57 -1.71
C GLY A 221 -13.50 17.90 -1.56
N ASP A 222 -13.29 18.86 -2.46
CA ASP A 222 -13.91 20.19 -2.49
C ASP A 222 -13.77 20.95 -1.17
N TYR A 223 -14.69 20.75 -0.22
CA TYR A 223 -14.65 21.33 1.12
C TYR A 223 -13.62 20.66 2.06
N ILE A 224 -13.12 19.46 1.74
CA ILE A 224 -12.05 18.81 2.50
C ILE A 224 -10.68 19.38 2.08
N PRO A 225 -9.81 19.78 3.03
CA PRO A 225 -8.46 20.21 2.71
C PRO A 225 -7.66 19.08 2.06
N GLY A 226 -6.68 19.42 1.21
CA GLY A 226 -5.85 18.41 0.59
C GLY A 226 -4.47 18.89 0.19
N LEU A 227 -3.58 17.93 -0.05
CA LEU A 227 -2.23 18.19 -0.52
C LEU A 227 -1.78 17.18 -1.58
N ARG A 228 -0.93 17.62 -2.51
CA ARG A 228 -0.31 16.78 -3.54
C ARG A 228 1.16 16.57 -3.23
N VAL A 229 1.60 15.32 -3.30
CA VAL A 229 2.88 14.84 -2.80
C VAL A 229 3.60 14.06 -3.90
N ASP A 230 4.91 14.21 -3.96
CA ASP A 230 5.77 13.33 -4.74
C ASP A 230 5.76 11.91 -4.13
N GLY A 231 5.01 11.00 -4.75
CA GLY A 231 4.86 9.61 -4.32
C GLY A 231 6.04 8.71 -4.70
N MET A 232 7.07 9.25 -5.35
CA MET A 232 8.32 8.55 -5.65
C MET A 232 9.40 8.80 -4.59
N ASP A 233 9.21 9.79 -3.72
CA ASP A 233 10.11 10.16 -2.64
C ASP A 233 9.56 9.73 -1.28
N VAL A 234 10.19 8.71 -0.68
CA VAL A 234 9.77 8.15 0.62
C VAL A 234 9.75 9.18 1.75
N LEU A 235 10.62 10.21 1.71
CA LEU A 235 10.64 11.26 2.72
C LEU A 235 9.49 12.26 2.51
N CYS A 236 9.18 12.62 1.24
CA CYS A 236 8.01 13.44 0.92
C CYS A 236 6.73 12.77 1.43
N VAL A 237 6.56 11.48 1.15
CA VAL A 237 5.40 10.70 1.60
C VAL A 237 5.34 10.62 3.12
N ARG A 238 6.47 10.34 3.79
CA ARG A 238 6.55 10.27 5.26
C ARG A 238 6.07 11.56 5.92
N GLU A 239 6.57 12.69 5.46
CA GLU A 239 6.35 13.98 6.11
C GLU A 239 4.96 14.55 5.79
N ALA A 240 4.47 14.33 4.58
CA ALA A 240 3.08 14.60 4.24
C ALA A 240 2.11 13.73 5.07
N THR A 241 2.47 12.46 5.30
CA THR A 241 1.68 11.56 6.15
C THR A 241 1.67 12.01 7.61
N LYS A 242 2.83 12.37 8.18
CA LYS A 242 2.90 12.92 9.56
C LYS A 242 2.04 14.17 9.70
N PHE A 243 2.14 15.10 8.75
CA PHE A 243 1.33 16.31 8.73
C PHE A 243 -0.17 16.01 8.68
N ALA A 244 -0.61 15.12 7.78
CA ALA A 244 -2.00 14.70 7.66
C ALA A 244 -2.49 13.97 8.93
N ALA A 245 -1.62 13.18 9.53
CA ALA A 245 -1.91 12.46 10.76
C ALA A 245 -2.11 13.41 11.95
N ASP A 246 -1.23 14.41 12.09
CA ASP A 246 -1.36 15.44 13.12
C ASP A 246 -2.59 16.32 12.90
N HIS A 247 -2.96 16.62 11.64
CA HIS A 247 -4.22 17.29 11.31
C HIS A 247 -5.43 16.50 11.84
N CYS A 248 -5.50 15.20 11.56
CA CYS A 248 -6.60 14.35 12.02
C CYS A 248 -6.62 14.20 13.54
N ARG A 249 -5.45 13.98 14.18
CA ARG A 249 -5.34 13.84 15.65
C ARG A 249 -5.66 15.15 16.40
N ALA A 250 -5.42 16.30 15.77
CA ALA A 250 -5.86 17.60 16.29
C ALA A 250 -7.39 17.83 16.18
N GLY A 251 -8.16 16.86 15.67
CA GLY A 251 -9.62 16.96 15.57
C GLY A 251 -10.12 17.90 14.48
N LYS A 252 -9.26 18.26 13.52
CA LYS A 252 -9.61 19.16 12.40
C LYS A 252 -10.48 18.48 11.33
N GLY A 253 -10.65 17.15 11.42
CA GLY A 253 -11.47 16.35 10.52
C GLY A 253 -10.63 15.62 9.46
N PRO A 254 -11.25 15.26 8.33
CA PRO A 254 -10.56 14.52 7.28
C PRO A 254 -9.64 15.40 6.44
N ILE A 255 -8.70 14.78 5.77
CA ILE A 255 -7.76 15.43 4.83
C ILE A 255 -7.50 14.52 3.62
N LEU A 256 -7.36 15.11 2.44
CA LEU A 256 -6.98 14.40 1.21
C LEU A 256 -5.46 14.49 0.98
N MET A 257 -4.88 13.41 0.47
CA MET A 257 -3.50 13.38 0.01
C MET A 257 -3.41 12.68 -1.34
N GLU A 258 -2.90 13.36 -2.37
CA GLU A 258 -2.59 12.74 -3.66
C GLU A 258 -1.12 12.36 -3.68
N LEU A 259 -0.82 11.07 -3.79
CA LEU A 259 0.53 10.57 -4.02
C LEU A 259 0.73 10.38 -5.51
N GLN A 260 1.56 11.22 -6.11
CA GLN A 260 1.94 11.10 -7.52
C GLN A 260 3.02 10.05 -7.65
N THR A 261 2.63 8.83 -8.02
CA THR A 261 3.52 7.68 -8.07
C THR A 261 3.46 7.01 -9.44
N TYR A 262 4.06 5.83 -9.58
CA TYR A 262 4.05 5.10 -10.84
C TYR A 262 4.20 3.59 -10.64
N ARG A 263 3.39 2.80 -11.36
CA ARG A 263 3.52 1.34 -11.41
C ARG A 263 4.32 0.91 -12.63
N TYR A 264 5.34 0.08 -12.45
CA TYR A 264 6.15 -0.38 -13.56
C TYR A 264 5.48 -1.48 -14.37
N HIS A 265 4.85 -2.44 -13.72
CA HIS A 265 4.05 -3.44 -14.40
C HIS A 265 2.72 -2.87 -14.93
N GLY A 266 2.09 -3.61 -15.85
CA GLY A 266 0.73 -3.37 -16.29
C GLY A 266 -0.28 -3.41 -15.14
N HIS A 267 -1.57 -3.30 -15.46
CA HIS A 267 -2.60 -3.22 -14.42
C HIS A 267 -2.53 -4.43 -13.49
N SER A 268 -2.51 -5.62 -14.08
CA SER A 268 -2.32 -6.92 -13.46
C SER A 268 -1.42 -7.78 -14.35
N MET A 269 -1.11 -9.00 -13.92
CA MET A 269 -0.33 -9.94 -14.72
C MET A 269 -0.94 -10.33 -16.08
N SER A 270 -2.24 -10.09 -16.32
CA SER A 270 -2.88 -10.32 -17.63
C SER A 270 -2.75 -9.13 -18.58
N ASP A 271 -2.25 -7.99 -18.10
CA ASP A 271 -2.10 -6.76 -18.87
C ASP A 271 -0.62 -6.46 -19.10
N PRO A 272 -0.12 -6.52 -20.35
CA PRO A 272 1.26 -6.16 -20.67
C PRO A 272 1.60 -4.67 -20.41
N GLY A 273 0.59 -3.79 -20.33
CA GLY A 273 0.76 -2.39 -19.97
C GLY A 273 1.44 -1.50 -21.01
N VAL A 274 1.40 -1.89 -22.29
CA VAL A 274 2.05 -1.19 -23.42
C VAL A 274 1.09 -0.76 -24.53
N SER A 275 -0.21 -1.06 -24.42
CA SER A 275 -1.22 -0.63 -25.40
C SER A 275 -1.72 0.80 -25.16
N TYR A 276 -1.48 1.36 -23.98
CA TYR A 276 -1.99 2.67 -23.55
C TYR A 276 -0.92 3.61 -22.98
N ARG A 277 0.35 3.17 -22.99
CA ARG A 277 1.55 3.93 -22.61
C ARG A 277 2.79 3.34 -23.26
N THR A 278 3.86 4.11 -23.39
CA THR A 278 5.07 3.67 -24.08
C THR A 278 6.04 2.95 -23.13
N ARG A 279 6.94 2.14 -23.68
CA ARG A 279 8.01 1.52 -22.88
C ARG A 279 9.02 2.58 -22.43
N GLU A 280 9.22 3.59 -23.24
CA GLU A 280 10.10 4.73 -23.02
C GLU A 280 9.64 5.52 -21.78
N GLU A 281 8.34 5.78 -21.62
CA GLU A 281 7.79 6.43 -20.42
C GLU A 281 8.14 5.64 -19.15
N ILE A 282 7.93 4.32 -19.16
CA ILE A 282 8.23 3.45 -18.01
C ILE A 282 9.73 3.47 -17.68
N GLN A 283 10.58 3.39 -18.70
CA GLN A 283 12.04 3.42 -18.52
C GLN A 283 12.53 4.80 -18.06
N GLU A 284 11.93 5.87 -18.54
CA GLU A 284 12.26 7.22 -18.10
C GLU A 284 11.93 7.41 -16.62
N VAL A 285 10.73 7.01 -16.18
CA VAL A 285 10.35 7.08 -14.76
C VAL A 285 11.30 6.23 -13.91
N ARG A 286 11.58 4.98 -14.31
CA ARG A 286 12.49 4.09 -13.57
C ARG A 286 13.93 4.64 -13.54
N GLY A 287 14.39 5.24 -14.63
CA GLY A 287 15.75 5.76 -14.75
C GLY A 287 15.98 7.06 -13.98
N LYS A 288 14.94 7.90 -13.82
CA LYS A 288 15.05 9.22 -13.18
C LYS A 288 14.51 9.27 -11.75
N SER A 289 13.55 8.43 -11.42
CA SER A 289 12.73 8.60 -10.22
C SER A 289 12.41 7.30 -9.48
N ASP A 290 13.17 6.22 -9.70
CA ASP A 290 12.94 4.99 -8.93
C ASP A 290 13.12 5.24 -7.43
N PRO A 291 12.14 4.87 -6.58
CA PRO A 291 12.13 5.26 -5.17
C PRO A 291 13.30 4.66 -4.37
N ILE A 292 13.77 3.48 -4.78
CA ILE A 292 14.89 2.79 -4.13
C ILE A 292 16.21 3.44 -4.54
N SER A 293 16.38 3.75 -5.83
CA SER A 293 17.54 4.50 -6.33
C SER A 293 17.63 5.89 -5.69
N LEU A 294 16.52 6.63 -5.60
CA LEU A 294 16.50 7.96 -4.98
C LEU A 294 16.94 7.91 -3.52
N LEU A 295 16.44 6.94 -2.73
CA LEU A 295 16.86 6.79 -1.34
C LEU A 295 18.33 6.35 -1.24
N LYS A 296 18.77 5.41 -2.08
CA LYS A 296 20.17 4.96 -2.14
C LYS A 296 21.11 6.12 -2.37
N ASP A 297 20.85 6.94 -3.38
CA ASP A 297 21.71 8.07 -3.72
C ASP A 297 21.78 9.08 -2.57
N ARG A 298 20.68 9.29 -1.84
CA ARG A 298 20.64 10.12 -0.63
C ARG A 298 21.49 9.54 0.51
N ILE A 299 21.38 8.25 0.77
CA ILE A 299 22.16 7.57 1.80
C ILE A 299 23.66 7.68 1.48
N LEU A 300 24.06 7.41 0.24
CA LEU A 300 25.45 7.42 -0.19
C LEU A 300 26.05 8.83 -0.22
N SER A 301 25.36 9.78 -0.85
CA SER A 301 25.85 11.17 -0.97
C SER A 301 26.00 11.89 0.37
N ASN A 302 25.32 11.41 1.41
CA ASN A 302 25.39 11.96 2.76
C ASN A 302 26.24 11.11 3.73
N ASN A 303 27.01 10.14 3.21
CA ASN A 303 27.86 9.24 4.01
C ASN A 303 27.10 8.50 5.12
N MET A 304 25.80 8.24 4.92
CA MET A 304 24.98 7.53 5.91
C MET A 304 25.20 6.03 5.86
N ALA A 305 25.63 5.47 4.73
CA ALA A 305 26.05 4.07 4.60
C ALA A 305 26.99 3.89 3.40
N SER A 306 27.72 2.79 3.37
CA SER A 306 28.55 2.45 2.20
C SER A 306 27.76 1.70 1.13
N VAL A 307 28.35 1.58 -0.07
CA VAL A 307 27.78 0.78 -1.16
C VAL A 307 27.75 -0.71 -0.77
N GLU A 308 28.76 -1.16 -0.03
CA GLU A 308 28.89 -2.53 0.45
C GLU A 308 27.79 -2.87 1.45
N GLU A 309 27.49 -1.99 2.40
CA GLU A 309 26.40 -2.19 3.37
C GLU A 309 25.03 -2.33 2.69
N LEU A 310 24.73 -1.47 1.70
CA LEU A 310 23.49 -1.58 0.93
C LEU A 310 23.43 -2.86 0.09
N LYS A 311 24.57 -3.32 -0.42
CA LYS A 311 24.68 -4.58 -1.16
C LYS A 311 24.46 -5.80 -0.25
N GLU A 312 24.92 -5.76 1.00
CA GLU A 312 24.64 -6.80 1.99
C GLU A 312 23.14 -6.88 2.30
N ILE A 313 22.46 -5.72 2.42
CA ILE A 313 21.00 -5.68 2.53
C ILE A 313 20.36 -6.35 1.31
N ASP A 314 20.76 -5.99 0.09
CA ASP A 314 20.23 -6.61 -1.14
C ASP A 314 20.40 -8.13 -1.16
N VAL A 315 21.56 -8.64 -0.73
CA VAL A 315 21.83 -10.09 -0.66
C VAL A 315 20.92 -10.75 0.37
N SER A 316 20.79 -10.15 1.56
CA SER A 316 19.94 -10.69 2.64
C SER A 316 18.46 -10.73 2.23
N VAL A 317 17.96 -9.67 1.59
CA VAL A 317 16.58 -9.58 1.10
C VAL A 317 16.35 -10.61 0.00
N ARG A 318 17.28 -10.76 -0.96
CA ARG A 318 17.15 -11.81 -1.99
C ARG A 318 17.03 -13.19 -1.38
N LYS A 319 17.84 -13.51 -0.37
CA LYS A 319 17.75 -14.78 0.34
C LYS A 319 16.40 -14.96 1.03
N GLU A 320 15.92 -13.94 1.75
CA GLU A 320 14.58 -13.95 2.37
C GLU A 320 13.46 -14.25 1.35
N ILE A 321 13.51 -13.62 0.17
CA ILE A 321 12.53 -13.85 -0.90
C ILE A 321 12.62 -15.27 -1.48
N GLU A 322 13.83 -15.78 -1.74
CA GLU A 322 14.00 -17.14 -2.27
C GLU A 322 13.55 -18.20 -1.26
N ASP A 323 13.89 -18.04 0.03
CA ASP A 323 13.46 -18.94 1.10
C ASP A 323 11.92 -18.94 1.23
N ALA A 324 11.28 -17.77 1.17
CA ALA A 324 9.84 -17.63 1.18
C ALA A 324 9.17 -18.26 -0.05
N ALA A 325 9.74 -18.07 -1.25
CA ALA A 325 9.22 -18.68 -2.47
C ALA A 325 9.36 -20.21 -2.47
N GLN A 326 10.48 -20.72 -1.99
CA GLN A 326 10.70 -22.17 -1.84
C GLN A 326 9.69 -22.78 -0.87
N PHE A 327 9.39 -22.11 0.24
CA PHE A 327 8.31 -22.53 1.14
C PHE A 327 6.94 -22.47 0.43
N ALA A 328 6.59 -21.34 -0.17
CA ALA A 328 5.28 -21.14 -0.82
C ALA A 328 5.01 -22.10 -1.98
N THR A 329 6.06 -22.65 -2.60
CA THR A 329 5.94 -23.63 -3.69
C THR A 329 5.86 -25.07 -3.20
N THR A 330 6.32 -25.37 -1.98
CA THR A 330 6.33 -26.71 -1.39
C THR A 330 5.28 -26.92 -0.29
N ASP A 331 4.75 -25.86 0.32
CA ASP A 331 3.67 -25.93 1.31
C ASP A 331 2.39 -26.48 0.66
N PRO A 332 1.71 -27.48 1.24
CA PRO A 332 0.55 -28.10 0.59
C PRO A 332 -0.64 -27.15 0.49
N GLU A 333 -1.54 -27.47 -0.44
CA GLU A 333 -2.85 -26.82 -0.55
C GLU A 333 -3.68 -27.03 0.75
N PRO A 334 -4.63 -26.13 1.05
CA PRO A 334 -5.58 -26.34 2.12
C PRO A 334 -6.37 -27.64 1.92
N PRO A 335 -6.61 -28.42 2.99
CA PRO A 335 -7.41 -29.63 2.90
C PRO A 335 -8.86 -29.31 2.47
N LEU A 336 -9.45 -30.17 1.64
CA LEU A 336 -10.79 -29.96 1.07
C LEU A 336 -11.88 -29.88 2.16
N GLU A 337 -11.66 -30.56 3.28
CA GLU A 337 -12.56 -30.58 4.44
C GLU A 337 -12.71 -29.19 5.07
N GLU A 338 -11.74 -28.31 4.89
CA GLU A 338 -11.76 -26.93 5.41
C GLU A 338 -12.36 -25.92 4.43
N LEU A 339 -12.86 -26.35 3.28
CA LEU A 339 -13.38 -25.47 2.22
C LEU A 339 -14.39 -24.46 2.78
N CYS A 340 -15.33 -24.92 3.60
CA CYS A 340 -16.41 -24.10 4.16
C CYS A 340 -16.10 -23.49 5.52
N ASN A 341 -14.89 -23.62 6.07
CA ASN A 341 -14.56 -23.00 7.35
C ASN A 341 -14.58 -21.47 7.25
N HIS A 342 -14.90 -20.83 8.38
CA HIS A 342 -14.90 -19.38 8.59
C HIS A 342 -15.98 -18.61 7.81
N ILE A 343 -17.14 -19.23 7.54
CA ILE A 343 -18.30 -18.53 6.96
C ILE A 343 -18.91 -17.55 7.98
N PHE A 344 -19.09 -18.02 9.21
CA PHE A 344 -19.58 -17.21 10.33
C PHE A 344 -18.55 -17.18 11.45
N LYS A 345 -18.62 -16.15 12.29
CA LYS A 345 -17.74 -15.96 13.44
C LYS A 345 -18.55 -16.19 14.71
N ASN A 346 -18.01 -16.99 15.63
CA ASN A 346 -18.62 -17.33 16.93
C ASN A 346 -19.94 -18.12 16.84
N ASP A 347 -20.17 -18.80 15.72
CA ASP A 347 -21.31 -19.70 15.55
C ASP A 347 -20.92 -21.16 15.78
N PRO A 348 -21.84 -22.01 16.29
CA PRO A 348 -21.60 -23.44 16.38
C PRO A 348 -21.39 -24.05 14.98
N PRO A 349 -20.68 -25.19 14.87
CA PRO A 349 -20.45 -25.85 13.59
C PRO A 349 -21.75 -26.13 12.83
N MET A 350 -21.72 -25.97 11.50
CA MET A 350 -22.88 -26.20 10.63
C MET A 350 -22.54 -27.00 9.39
N GLU A 351 -23.57 -27.56 8.75
CA GLU A 351 -23.46 -28.23 7.45
C GLU A 351 -23.72 -27.25 6.31
N VAL A 352 -22.86 -27.27 5.31
CA VAL A 352 -22.96 -26.46 4.09
C VAL A 352 -23.17 -27.38 2.91
N ARG A 353 -24.20 -27.09 2.11
CA ARG A 353 -24.48 -27.81 0.87
C ARG A 353 -23.35 -27.54 -0.14
N SER A 354 -22.80 -28.60 -0.72
CA SER A 354 -21.82 -28.51 -1.82
C SER A 354 -22.52 -28.46 -3.18
N THR A 355 -21.90 -29.00 -4.24
CA THR A 355 -22.41 -28.96 -5.62
C THR A 355 -23.75 -29.66 -5.83
N ASN A 356 -24.18 -30.51 -4.90
CA ASN A 356 -25.46 -31.22 -4.91
C ASN A 356 -25.96 -31.41 -3.46
N PRO A 357 -27.25 -31.77 -3.23
CA PRO A 357 -27.81 -31.84 -1.88
C PRO A 357 -27.28 -33.01 -1.03
N TRP A 358 -26.58 -33.98 -1.62
CA TRP A 358 -26.07 -35.17 -0.93
C TRP A 358 -24.66 -34.97 -0.37
N ILE A 359 -23.89 -34.02 -0.91
CA ILE A 359 -22.56 -33.68 -0.41
C ILE A 359 -22.68 -32.53 0.58
N LYS A 360 -22.37 -32.82 1.85
CA LYS A 360 -22.37 -31.84 2.94
C LYS A 360 -20.95 -31.62 3.44
N LEU A 361 -20.56 -30.35 3.52
CA LEU A 361 -19.28 -29.92 4.06
C LEU A 361 -19.48 -29.35 5.46
N LYS A 362 -18.52 -29.54 6.35
CA LYS A 362 -18.56 -28.92 7.67
C LYS A 362 -18.03 -27.50 7.57
N SER A 363 -18.68 -26.56 8.25
CA SER A 363 -18.16 -25.22 8.51
C SER A 363 -17.93 -25.06 10.00
N VAL A 364 -16.73 -24.66 10.39
CA VAL A 364 -16.42 -24.20 11.74
C VAL A 364 -15.98 -22.74 11.71
N SER A 365 -16.32 -22.00 12.78
CA SER A 365 -15.94 -20.59 12.96
C SER A 365 -14.43 -20.35 12.93
#